data_AF-A0A484Q246-F1
#
_entry.id   AF-A0A484Q246-F1
#
_cell.length_a   1.000
_cell.length_b   1.000
_cell.length_c   1.000
_cell.angle_alpha   90.00
_cell.angle_beta   90.00
_cell.angle_gamma   90.00
#
_symmetry.space_group_name_H-M   'P 1'
#
loop_
_entity.id
_entity.type
_entity.pdbx_description
1 polymer ?
#
loop_
_entity_poly.entity_id
_entity_poly.type
_entity_poly.pdbx_seq_one_letter_code
_entity_poly.pdbx_strand_id
1 'polypeptide(L)'
;MLAACLLLGMLLVYKLGFGEIAHRTDTVPERLRDFTFPVWEKYSALRHGFLVFLTAEGFDTGKAYANHATPYLFLMYALHKTAALLPQSLSPRVLYAFICMALTLAALVMLVLRQFRENLEAKGIILYWLSLVYFLTSPTYWISSGKFNLDNPFPLIFPALLFLAYQFAYQEGSKNFWLAVLVMSVLSPFSGVLIGLFLIARVIVDRRTLPLLAAGVLIGLGILFYAIPGVIASIIGFKSENSSWLFRAGLDGDRRYYSNFFFAVLNPHFYRPAFFLLVPVGLLVAQWGYTRWLAKGDPTIKDERKCVFLQIVFSLYLLTLLFWPQAVSIHPYLYDHFLLAPIGTWIVINFASSKEYGKHFLLWAFALGFLITFNLTEIAQAARCTDCYYPDSSLLAPRAAEPVK
;
A
#
# COMPACT_ATOMS: atom_id res chain seq x y z
N MET A 1 5.19 -25.33 6.03
CA MET A 1 6.25 -24.58 6.71
C MET A 1 6.17 -23.08 6.42
N LEU A 2 6.31 -22.63 5.17
CA LEU A 2 6.23 -21.21 4.77
C LEU A 2 4.99 -20.47 5.29
N ALA A 3 3.80 -20.99 4.97
CA ALA A 3 2.54 -20.36 5.41
C ALA A 3 2.47 -20.23 6.93
N ALA A 4 2.95 -21.24 7.67
CA ALA A 4 2.99 -21.22 9.13
C ALA A 4 3.95 -20.14 9.67
N CYS A 5 5.14 -19.98 9.08
CA CYS A 5 6.09 -18.93 9.51
C CYS A 5 5.54 -17.52 9.30
N LEU A 6 4.90 -17.26 8.15
CA LEU A 6 4.30 -15.95 7.88
C LEU A 6 3.11 -15.69 8.80
N LEU A 7 2.29 -16.72 9.06
CA LEU A 7 1.14 -16.61 9.95
C LEU A 7 1.58 -16.38 11.41
N LEU A 8 2.63 -17.08 11.87
CA LEU A 8 3.26 -16.83 13.17
C LEU A 8 3.85 -15.41 13.26
N GLY A 9 4.46 -14.91 12.19
CA GLY A 9 4.97 -13.53 12.15
C GLY A 9 3.85 -12.48 12.23
N MET A 10 2.74 -12.69 11.51
CA MET A 10 1.56 -11.82 11.62
C MET A 10 0.94 -11.87 13.03
N LEU A 11 0.87 -13.07 13.63
CA LEU A 11 0.41 -13.25 15.01
C LEU A 11 1.33 -12.55 16.02
N LEU A 12 2.65 -12.59 15.81
CA LEU A 12 3.62 -11.88 16.65
C LEU A 12 3.37 -10.37 16.60
N VAL A 13 3.24 -9.80 15.39
CA VAL A 13 2.94 -8.36 15.21
C VAL A 13 1.60 -7.98 15.86
N TYR A 14 0.58 -8.83 15.69
CA TYR A 14 -0.73 -8.63 16.33
C TYR A 14 -0.62 -8.60 17.85
N LYS A 15 0.09 -9.55 18.46
CA LYS A 15 0.26 -9.62 19.91
C LYS A 15 1.15 -8.52 20.47
N LEU A 16 2.14 -8.04 19.72
CA LEU A 16 3.06 -7.00 20.19
C LEU A 16 2.45 -5.60 20.20
N GLY A 17 1.54 -5.28 19.28
CA GLY A 17 0.91 -3.97 19.30
C GLY A 17 -0.25 -3.77 18.33
N PHE A 18 -0.24 -4.39 17.16
CA PHE A 18 -1.29 -4.13 16.16
C PHE A 18 -2.71 -4.48 16.66
N GLY A 19 -2.87 -5.55 17.44
CA GLY A 19 -4.16 -5.93 18.00
C GLY A 19 -4.73 -4.88 18.96
N GLU A 20 -3.89 -4.29 19.81
CA GLU A 20 -4.29 -3.22 20.74
C GLU A 20 -4.67 -1.94 19.97
N ILE A 21 -3.88 -1.57 18.95
CA ILE A 21 -4.18 -0.42 18.09
C ILE A 21 -5.54 -0.61 17.41
N ALA A 22 -5.77 -1.78 16.82
CA ALA A 22 -7.01 -2.10 16.12
C ALA A 22 -8.20 -2.08 17.08
N HIS A 23 -8.10 -2.78 18.22
CA HIS A 23 -9.18 -2.84 19.20
C HIS A 23 -9.59 -1.47 19.72
N ARG A 24 -8.61 -0.62 20.05
CA ARG A 24 -8.88 0.76 20.49
C ARG A 24 -9.54 1.59 19.39
N THR A 25 -9.09 1.46 18.15
CA THR A 25 -9.68 2.21 17.03
C THR A 25 -11.10 1.71 16.74
N ASP A 26 -11.39 0.45 17.01
CA ASP A 26 -12.73 -0.11 16.83
C ASP A 26 -13.70 0.31 17.95
N THR A 27 -13.27 0.96 19.04
CA THR A 27 -14.21 1.49 20.05
C THR A 27 -14.82 2.85 19.67
N VAL A 28 -14.26 3.54 18.67
CA VAL A 28 -14.80 4.80 18.15
C VAL A 28 -15.67 4.56 16.92
N PRO A 29 -16.62 5.46 16.61
CA PRO A 29 -17.43 5.34 15.40
C PRO A 29 -16.59 5.29 14.12
N GLU A 30 -16.88 4.33 13.24
CA GLU A 30 -16.19 4.07 11.99
C GLU A 30 -17.17 4.19 10.80
N ARG A 31 -16.72 4.81 9.71
CA ARG A 31 -17.58 5.23 8.59
C ARG A 31 -18.29 4.09 7.89
N LEU A 32 -17.60 2.98 7.65
CA LEU A 32 -18.20 1.83 7.00
C LEU A 32 -19.10 1.07 7.97
N ARG A 33 -18.57 0.71 9.14
CA ARG A 33 -19.25 -0.12 10.13
C ARG A 33 -20.49 0.54 10.72
N ASP A 34 -20.40 1.80 11.12
CA ASP A 34 -21.43 2.42 11.97
C ASP A 34 -22.34 3.36 11.19
N PHE A 35 -21.94 3.84 10.01
CA PHE A 35 -22.76 4.75 9.20
C PHE A 35 -23.19 4.10 7.89
N THR A 36 -22.26 3.54 7.12
CA THR A 36 -22.55 3.09 5.75
C THR A 36 -23.29 1.75 5.69
N PHE A 37 -22.77 0.71 6.32
CA PHE A 37 -23.39 -0.62 6.27
C PHE A 37 -24.75 -0.68 6.96
N PRO A 38 -25.01 0.02 8.08
CA PRO A 38 -26.35 0.11 8.63
C PRO A 38 -27.37 0.72 7.64
N VAL A 39 -26.97 1.71 6.84
CA VAL A 39 -27.81 2.25 5.76
C VAL A 39 -28.07 1.20 4.68
N TRP A 40 -27.03 0.46 4.26
CA TRP A 40 -27.17 -0.60 3.24
C TRP A 40 -28.06 -1.75 3.70
N GLU A 41 -28.09 -2.03 5.00
CA GLU A 41 -28.92 -3.08 5.59
C GLU A 41 -30.36 -2.64 5.82
N LYS A 42 -30.57 -1.36 6.14
CA LYS A 42 -31.89 -0.80 6.45
C LYS A 42 -32.69 -0.38 5.22
N TYR A 43 -32.02 0.14 4.19
CA TYR A 43 -32.68 0.68 3.00
C TYR A 43 -32.39 -0.17 1.76
N SER A 44 -33.28 -0.11 0.76
CA SER A 44 -33.05 -0.84 -0.49
C SER A 44 -31.89 -0.26 -1.29
N ALA A 45 -31.22 -1.10 -2.08
CA ALA A 45 -30.09 -0.74 -2.93
C ALA A 45 -30.34 0.49 -3.82
N LEU A 46 -31.58 0.68 -4.29
CA LEU A 46 -31.98 1.80 -5.12
C LEU A 46 -31.94 3.15 -4.37
N ARG A 47 -32.03 3.16 -3.04
CA ARG A 47 -32.04 4.41 -2.24
C ARG A 47 -30.64 4.89 -1.89
N HIS A 48 -29.69 3.99 -1.73
CA HIS A 48 -28.32 4.34 -1.32
C HIS A 48 -27.28 4.10 -2.42
N GLY A 49 -27.61 3.35 -3.48
CA GLY A 49 -26.74 3.17 -4.66
C GLY A 49 -25.37 2.55 -4.36
N PHE A 50 -25.23 1.86 -3.22
CA PHE A 50 -23.94 1.41 -2.67
C PHE A 50 -22.91 2.54 -2.47
N LEU A 51 -23.38 3.75 -2.14
CA LEU A 51 -22.53 4.87 -1.74
C LEU A 51 -22.08 4.76 -0.28
N VAL A 52 -21.06 5.56 0.06
CA VAL A 52 -20.49 5.66 1.41
C VAL A 52 -20.96 6.93 2.11
N PHE A 53 -21.15 6.87 3.42
CA PHE A 53 -21.58 7.99 4.25
C PHE A 53 -20.52 8.27 5.32
N LEU A 54 -20.01 9.52 5.36
CA LEU A 54 -18.94 9.90 6.28
C LEU A 54 -19.43 10.17 7.70
N THR A 55 -20.73 10.44 7.85
CA THR A 55 -21.40 10.76 9.10
C THR A 55 -22.72 9.98 9.19
N ALA A 56 -23.24 9.82 10.41
CA ALA A 56 -24.52 9.16 10.65
C ALA A 56 -25.69 9.84 9.92
N GLU A 57 -25.63 11.17 9.77
CA GLU A 57 -26.68 11.98 9.12
C GLU A 57 -26.51 12.10 7.60
N GLY A 58 -25.43 11.57 7.03
CA GLY A 58 -25.11 11.74 5.60
C GLY A 58 -26.23 11.22 4.69
N PHE A 59 -26.81 10.07 5.02
CA PHE A 59 -27.92 9.50 4.26
C PHE A 59 -29.16 10.42 4.26
N ASP A 60 -29.60 10.84 5.45
CA ASP A 60 -30.81 11.64 5.61
C ASP A 60 -30.66 13.06 5.06
N THR A 61 -29.44 13.61 5.07
CA THR A 61 -29.13 14.94 4.53
C THR A 61 -28.79 14.93 3.04
N GLY A 62 -28.84 13.77 2.37
CA GLY A 62 -28.55 13.65 0.95
C GLY A 62 -27.07 13.92 0.61
N LYS A 63 -26.14 13.57 1.50
CA LYS A 63 -24.69 13.74 1.33
C LYS A 63 -23.96 12.41 1.35
N ALA A 64 -23.20 12.13 0.30
CA ALA A 64 -22.47 10.88 0.16
C ALA A 64 -21.02 11.08 -0.30
N TYR A 65 -20.13 10.20 0.14
CA TYR A 65 -18.75 10.14 -0.32
C TYR A 65 -18.63 9.22 -1.54
N ALA A 66 -18.72 9.82 -2.72
CA ALA A 66 -18.81 9.13 -4.00
C ALA A 66 -17.43 8.92 -4.65
N ASN A 67 -16.42 8.45 -3.91
CA ASN A 67 -15.04 8.27 -4.41
C ASN A 67 -14.56 6.81 -4.36
N HIS A 68 -15.29 5.94 -3.66
CA HIS A 68 -14.85 4.57 -3.44
C HIS A 68 -15.29 3.66 -4.57
N ALA A 69 -14.41 2.75 -5.00
CA ALA A 69 -14.77 1.72 -5.95
C ALA A 69 -15.76 0.74 -5.31
N THR A 70 -16.95 0.60 -5.88
CA THR A 70 -18.01 -0.29 -5.36
C THR A 70 -17.53 -1.73 -5.11
N PRO A 71 -16.70 -2.35 -5.96
CA PRO A 71 -16.18 -3.70 -5.73
C PRO A 71 -15.33 -3.81 -4.44
N TYR A 72 -14.57 -2.77 -4.12
CA TYR A 72 -13.84 -2.71 -2.85
C TYR A 72 -14.80 -2.61 -1.65
N LEU A 73 -15.87 -1.83 -1.77
CA LEU A 73 -16.87 -1.72 -0.71
C LEU A 73 -17.60 -3.05 -0.47
N PHE A 74 -17.89 -3.82 -1.52
CA PHE A 74 -18.44 -5.18 -1.36
C PHE A 74 -17.47 -6.12 -0.66
N LEU A 75 -16.18 -6.04 -0.96
CA LEU A 75 -15.16 -6.79 -0.20
C LEU A 75 -15.21 -6.40 1.28
N MET A 76 -15.23 -5.10 1.60
CA MET A 76 -15.29 -4.65 3.00
C MET A 76 -16.59 -5.04 3.69
N TYR A 77 -17.72 -5.02 2.99
CA TYR A 77 -19.00 -5.50 3.52
C TYR A 77 -18.97 -7.01 3.80
N ALA A 78 -18.40 -7.81 2.89
CA ALA A 78 -18.22 -9.24 3.11
C ALA A 78 -17.29 -9.54 4.30
N LEU A 79 -16.21 -8.78 4.45
CA LEU A 79 -15.33 -8.86 5.63
C LEU A 79 -16.06 -8.46 6.91
N HIS A 80 -16.90 -7.42 6.86
CA HIS A 80 -17.73 -7.02 7.98
C HIS A 80 -18.68 -8.14 8.44
N LYS A 81 -19.41 -8.75 7.50
CA LYS A 81 -20.29 -9.89 7.79
C LYS A 81 -19.52 -11.12 8.28
N THR A 82 -18.34 -11.39 7.73
CA THR A 82 -17.48 -12.50 8.15
C THR A 82 -16.95 -12.29 9.57
N ALA A 83 -16.50 -11.07 9.90
CA ALA A 83 -16.00 -10.74 11.23
C ALA A 83 -17.06 -10.91 12.32
N ALA A 84 -18.33 -10.66 12.00
CA ALA A 84 -19.45 -10.87 12.93
C ALA A 84 -19.63 -12.35 13.36
N LEU A 85 -19.08 -13.30 12.58
CA LEU A 85 -19.10 -14.74 12.88
C LEU A 85 -17.84 -15.22 13.61
N LEU A 86 -16.85 -14.34 13.82
CA LEU A 86 -15.56 -14.66 14.40
C LEU A 86 -15.42 -14.08 15.82
N PRO A 87 -14.41 -14.53 16.61
CA PRO A 87 -14.12 -13.91 17.89
C PRO A 87 -13.92 -12.40 17.75
N GLN A 88 -14.34 -11.62 18.77
CA GLN A 88 -14.26 -10.15 18.76
C GLN A 88 -12.85 -9.59 18.52
N SER A 89 -11.82 -10.39 18.77
CA SER A 89 -10.43 -10.07 18.46
C SER A 89 -10.11 -10.00 16.96
N LEU A 90 -10.96 -10.54 16.09
CA LEU A 90 -10.80 -10.54 14.63
C LEU A 90 -11.79 -9.57 13.97
N SER A 91 -11.59 -8.28 14.23
CA SER A 91 -12.39 -7.24 13.58
C SER A 91 -12.13 -7.17 12.07
N PRO A 92 -13.02 -6.52 11.28
CA PRO A 92 -12.84 -6.38 9.83
C PRO A 92 -11.49 -5.74 9.46
N ARG A 93 -11.00 -4.84 10.32
CA ARG A 93 -9.68 -4.19 10.23
C ARG A 93 -8.53 -5.16 10.34
N VAL A 94 -8.57 -6.03 11.35
CA VAL A 94 -7.55 -7.06 11.56
C VAL A 94 -7.54 -8.03 10.38
N LEU A 95 -8.72 -8.51 9.96
CA LEU A 95 -8.85 -9.41 8.82
C LEU A 95 -8.32 -8.78 7.52
N TYR A 96 -8.72 -7.54 7.24
CA TYR A 96 -8.28 -6.82 6.04
C TYR A 96 -6.75 -6.64 5.99
N ALA A 97 -6.15 -6.21 7.10
CA ALA A 97 -4.70 -6.04 7.21
C ALA A 97 -3.96 -7.39 7.07
N PHE A 98 -4.49 -8.47 7.63
CA PHE A 98 -3.88 -9.80 7.51
C PHE A 98 -3.95 -10.32 6.07
N ILE A 99 -5.12 -10.18 5.42
CA ILE A 99 -5.31 -10.61 4.04
C ILE A 99 -4.36 -9.85 3.10
N CYS A 100 -4.28 -8.52 3.21
CA CYS A 100 -3.44 -7.72 2.32
C CYS A 100 -1.94 -8.03 2.50
N MET A 101 -1.48 -8.22 3.74
CA MET A 101 -0.10 -8.61 4.03
C MET A 101 0.19 -10.03 3.52
N ALA A 102 -0.72 -10.98 3.75
CA ALA A 102 -0.57 -12.36 3.28
C ALA A 102 -0.51 -12.44 1.74
N LEU A 103 -1.36 -11.71 1.03
CA LEU A 103 -1.34 -11.63 -0.43
C LEU A 103 -0.03 -11.01 -0.94
N THR A 104 0.47 -9.96 -0.27
CA THR A 104 1.73 -9.31 -0.64
C THR A 104 2.91 -10.27 -0.47
N LEU A 105 3.02 -10.93 0.68
CA LEU A 105 4.08 -11.90 0.95
C LEU A 105 3.98 -13.11 0.02
N ALA A 106 2.77 -13.60 -0.27
CA ALA A 106 2.57 -14.67 -1.24
C ALA A 106 3.06 -14.27 -2.63
N ALA A 107 2.76 -13.04 -3.09
CA ALA A 107 3.25 -12.54 -4.37
C ALA A 107 4.78 -12.46 -4.42
N LEU A 108 5.43 -11.97 -3.36
CA LEU A 108 6.89 -11.93 -3.25
C LEU A 108 7.53 -13.33 -3.25
N VAL A 109 6.93 -14.27 -2.52
CA VAL A 109 7.40 -15.65 -2.50
C VAL A 109 7.27 -16.32 -3.86
N MET A 110 6.14 -16.17 -4.54
CA MET A 110 5.95 -16.71 -5.88
C MET A 110 6.95 -16.11 -6.88
N LEU A 111 7.18 -14.80 -6.81
CA LEU A 111 8.18 -14.12 -7.64
C LEU A 111 9.57 -14.74 -7.45
N VAL A 112 10.00 -14.91 -6.19
CA VAL A 112 11.33 -15.45 -5.87
C VAL A 112 11.48 -16.92 -6.26
N LEU A 113 10.48 -17.75 -5.94
CA LEU A 113 10.49 -19.17 -6.29
C LEU A 113 10.53 -19.41 -7.81
N ARG A 114 9.99 -18.47 -8.59
CA ARG A 114 9.96 -18.61 -10.04
C ARG A 114 11.20 -18.04 -10.75
N GLN A 115 11.78 -16.96 -10.23
CA GLN A 115 12.87 -16.25 -10.92
C GLN A 115 14.26 -16.47 -10.29
N PHE A 116 14.33 -16.68 -8.99
CA PHE A 116 15.62 -16.67 -8.27
C PHE A 116 15.95 -18.02 -7.61
N ARG A 117 15.11 -19.04 -7.75
CA ARG A 117 15.28 -20.36 -7.08
C ARG A 117 16.63 -21.01 -7.34
N GLU A 118 17.15 -20.92 -8.56
CA GLU A 118 18.42 -21.54 -8.96
C GLU A 118 19.65 -20.87 -8.32
N ASN A 119 19.48 -19.65 -7.79
CA ASN A 119 20.56 -18.86 -7.20
C ASN A 119 20.59 -18.93 -5.66
N LEU A 120 19.69 -19.69 -5.03
CA LEU A 120 19.50 -19.70 -3.58
C LEU A 120 20.36 -20.76 -2.89
N GLU A 121 21.47 -20.34 -2.30
CA GLU A 121 22.22 -21.13 -1.30
C GLU A 121 21.59 -21.03 0.08
N ALA A 122 21.87 -21.97 1.00
CA ALA A 122 21.26 -22.00 2.34
C ALA A 122 21.36 -20.67 3.10
N LYS A 123 22.52 -19.99 3.05
CA LYS A 123 22.71 -18.65 3.65
C LYS A 123 21.83 -17.59 2.96
N GLY A 124 21.75 -17.62 1.63
CA GLY A 124 20.89 -16.72 0.85
C GLY A 124 19.40 -16.94 1.14
N ILE A 125 18.97 -18.20 1.33
CA ILE A 125 17.60 -18.55 1.74
C ILE A 125 17.28 -17.91 3.10
N ILE A 126 18.20 -17.98 4.07
CA ILE A 126 17.99 -17.36 5.39
C ILE A 126 17.90 -15.84 5.26
N LEU A 127 18.79 -15.18 4.50
CA LEU A 127 18.72 -13.73 4.29
C LEU A 127 17.43 -13.31 3.59
N TYR A 128 16.98 -14.09 2.61
CA TYR A 128 15.69 -13.90 1.97
C TYR A 128 14.54 -14.01 2.98
N TRP A 129 14.52 -15.03 3.84
CA TRP A 129 13.51 -15.15 4.90
C TRP A 129 13.54 -13.97 5.86
N LEU A 130 14.72 -13.59 6.33
CA LEU A 130 14.88 -12.41 7.19
C LEU A 130 14.39 -11.13 6.49
N SER A 131 14.61 -10.99 5.19
CA SER A 131 14.10 -9.84 4.43
C SER A 131 12.56 -9.84 4.31
N LEU A 132 11.93 -11.01 4.19
CA LEU A 132 10.47 -11.13 4.24
C LEU A 132 9.93 -10.79 5.63
N VAL A 133 10.62 -11.23 6.70
CA VAL A 133 10.24 -10.86 8.07
C VAL A 133 10.43 -9.37 8.32
N TYR A 134 11.50 -8.78 7.79
CA TYR A 134 11.71 -7.33 7.81
C TYR A 134 10.57 -6.58 7.11
N PHE A 135 10.16 -7.04 5.91
CA PHE A 135 8.99 -6.48 5.21
C PHE A 135 7.70 -6.66 6.01
N LEU A 136 7.46 -7.87 6.50
CA LEU A 136 6.29 -8.22 7.31
C LEU A 136 6.20 -7.37 8.57
N THR A 137 7.33 -6.97 9.15
CA THR A 137 7.35 -6.14 10.36
C THR A 137 7.33 -4.65 10.04
N SER A 138 7.13 -4.21 8.79
CA SER A 138 7.09 -2.79 8.43
C SER A 138 6.09 -2.00 9.28
N PRO A 139 6.55 -1.09 10.16
CA PRO A 139 5.70 -0.43 11.15
C PRO A 139 4.63 0.44 10.49
N THR A 140 4.99 1.14 9.41
CA THR A 140 4.09 2.00 8.64
C THR A 140 2.83 1.27 8.18
N TYR A 141 2.95 0.01 7.78
CA TYR A 141 1.82 -0.79 7.32
C TYR A 141 0.83 -1.09 8.45
N TRP A 142 1.33 -1.61 9.57
CA TRP A 142 0.48 -2.03 10.68
C TRP A 142 -0.13 -0.86 11.43
N ILE A 143 0.64 0.20 11.64
CA ILE A 143 0.16 1.42 12.30
C ILE A 143 -0.92 2.08 11.44
N SER A 144 -0.68 2.20 10.12
CA SER A 144 -1.65 2.79 9.21
C SER A 144 -2.95 1.97 9.14
N SER A 145 -2.81 0.65 8.95
CA SER A 145 -3.97 -0.25 8.90
C SER A 145 -4.74 -0.30 10.23
N GLY A 146 -4.04 -0.09 11.35
CA GLY A 146 -4.60 -0.10 12.69
C GLY A 146 -5.37 1.17 13.03
N LYS A 147 -4.85 2.34 12.65
CA LYS A 147 -5.36 3.65 13.12
C LYS A 147 -6.33 4.35 12.17
N PHE A 148 -6.26 4.11 10.87
CA PHE A 148 -7.04 4.90 9.89
C PHE A 148 -8.30 4.16 9.41
N ASN A 149 -9.27 4.87 8.84
CA ASN A 149 -10.56 4.28 8.47
C ASN A 149 -10.46 3.08 7.53
N LEU A 150 -11.46 2.19 7.63
CA LEU A 150 -11.50 0.94 6.88
C LEU A 150 -11.86 1.12 5.40
N ASP A 151 -12.27 2.33 5.01
CA ASP A 151 -12.53 2.70 3.63
C ASP A 151 -11.26 3.00 2.83
N ASN A 152 -10.10 2.54 3.31
CA ASN A 152 -8.79 2.72 2.70
C ASN A 152 -8.38 1.51 1.82
N PRO A 153 -8.46 1.60 0.47
CA PRO A 153 -8.08 0.50 -0.42
C PRO A 153 -6.56 0.32 -0.61
N PHE A 154 -5.72 1.25 -0.12
CA PHE A 154 -4.29 1.30 -0.43
C PHE A 154 -3.51 0.03 -0.07
N PRO A 155 -3.74 -0.63 1.08
CA PRO A 155 -3.11 -1.90 1.40
C PRO A 155 -3.35 -3.01 0.37
N LEU A 156 -4.53 -3.03 -0.26
CA LEU A 156 -4.90 -4.03 -1.26
C LEU A 156 -4.34 -3.72 -2.66
N ILE A 157 -4.09 -2.45 -2.96
CA ILE A 157 -3.55 -2.01 -4.25
C ILE A 157 -2.15 -2.60 -4.48
N PHE A 158 -1.34 -2.68 -3.43
CA PHE A 158 0.03 -3.15 -3.56
C PHE A 158 0.18 -4.61 -4.02
N PRO A 159 -0.49 -5.63 -3.42
CA PRO A 159 -0.41 -7.00 -3.94
C PRO A 159 -0.95 -7.12 -5.37
N ALA A 160 -1.99 -6.37 -5.73
CA ALA A 160 -2.51 -6.33 -7.09
C ALA A 160 -1.49 -5.70 -8.07
N LEU A 161 -0.78 -4.65 -7.65
CA LEU A 161 0.31 -4.02 -8.40
C LEU A 161 1.50 -4.97 -8.59
N LEU A 162 1.91 -5.70 -7.55
CA LEU A 162 2.95 -6.72 -7.66
C LEU A 162 2.57 -7.80 -8.66
N PHE A 163 1.31 -8.25 -8.62
CA PHE A 163 0.80 -9.24 -9.58
C PHE A 163 0.80 -8.68 -11.00
N LEU A 164 0.31 -7.46 -11.23
CA LEU A 164 0.33 -6.81 -12.54
C LEU A 164 1.77 -6.63 -13.06
N ALA A 165 2.67 -6.08 -12.24
CA ALA A 165 4.06 -5.87 -12.61
C ALA A 165 4.75 -7.19 -12.97
N TYR A 166 4.46 -8.25 -12.22
CA TYR A 166 4.97 -9.59 -12.50
C TYR A 166 4.46 -10.11 -13.85
N GLN A 167 3.14 -10.05 -14.07
CA GLN A 167 2.55 -10.52 -15.32
C GLN A 167 3.06 -9.71 -16.51
N PHE A 168 3.21 -8.39 -16.37
CA PHE A 168 3.76 -7.54 -17.43
C PHE A 168 5.23 -7.91 -17.73
N ALA A 169 6.08 -8.02 -16.71
CA ALA A 169 7.50 -8.25 -16.91
C ALA A 169 7.84 -9.65 -17.42
N TYR A 170 7.04 -10.67 -17.07
CA TYR A 170 7.40 -12.07 -17.29
C TYR A 170 6.40 -12.88 -18.13
N GLN A 171 5.14 -12.44 -18.24
CA GLN A 171 4.07 -13.20 -18.92
C GLN A 171 3.11 -12.28 -19.68
N GLU A 172 3.67 -11.28 -20.36
CA GLU A 172 2.92 -10.26 -21.09
C GLU A 172 1.89 -10.91 -22.04
N GLY A 173 0.65 -10.44 -22.01
CA GLY A 173 -0.42 -10.91 -22.89
C GLY A 173 -1.11 -12.22 -22.48
N SER A 174 -0.66 -12.88 -21.41
CA SER A 174 -1.32 -14.08 -20.89
C SER A 174 -2.73 -13.79 -20.33
N LYS A 175 -3.54 -14.84 -20.11
CA LYS A 175 -4.84 -14.69 -19.42
C LYS A 175 -4.70 -14.04 -18.04
N ASN A 176 -3.65 -14.39 -17.31
CA ASN A 176 -3.35 -13.84 -16.00
C ASN A 176 -2.93 -12.37 -16.06
N PHE A 177 -2.26 -11.96 -17.15
CA PHE A 177 -1.95 -10.55 -17.41
C PHE A 177 -3.23 -9.71 -17.56
N TRP A 178 -4.18 -10.15 -18.40
CA TRP A 178 -5.45 -9.44 -18.57
C TRP A 178 -6.30 -9.46 -17.31
N LEU A 179 -6.27 -10.55 -16.54
CA LEU A 179 -6.89 -10.59 -15.22
C LEU A 179 -6.27 -9.55 -14.29
N ALA A 180 -4.93 -9.42 -14.26
CA ALA A 180 -4.26 -8.41 -13.44
C ALA A 180 -4.64 -6.98 -13.84
N VAL A 181 -4.72 -6.71 -15.14
CA VAL A 181 -5.19 -5.42 -15.69
C VAL A 181 -6.62 -5.12 -15.23
N LEU A 182 -7.52 -6.10 -15.33
CA LEU A 182 -8.92 -5.94 -14.89
C LEU A 182 -9.00 -5.70 -13.39
N VAL A 183 -8.33 -6.52 -12.58
CA VAL A 183 -8.30 -6.39 -11.12
C VAL A 183 -7.82 -5.00 -10.71
N MET A 184 -6.73 -4.50 -11.30
CA MET A 184 -6.23 -3.16 -11.01
C MET A 184 -7.21 -2.06 -11.40
N SER A 185 -7.85 -2.18 -12.57
CA SER A 185 -8.84 -1.20 -13.05
C SER A 185 -10.08 -1.11 -12.16
N VAL A 186 -10.50 -2.26 -11.63
CA VAL A 186 -11.76 -2.40 -10.88
C VAL A 186 -11.57 -2.07 -9.40
N LEU A 187 -10.49 -2.56 -8.78
CA LEU A 187 -10.23 -2.36 -7.35
C LEU A 187 -9.64 -0.98 -7.05
N SER A 188 -8.84 -0.43 -7.97
CA SER A 188 -8.29 0.92 -7.83
C SER A 188 -8.28 1.66 -9.15
N PRO A 189 -9.45 2.19 -9.55
CA PRO A 189 -9.61 2.83 -10.85
C PRO A 189 -8.57 3.93 -11.10
N PHE A 190 -8.26 4.69 -10.06
CA PHE A 190 -7.26 5.74 -10.06
C PHE A 190 -5.83 5.24 -10.29
N SER A 191 -5.44 4.17 -9.60
CA SER A 191 -4.13 3.53 -9.81
C SER A 191 -4.04 2.93 -11.21
N GLY A 192 -5.16 2.37 -11.70
CA GLY A 192 -5.28 1.89 -13.08
C GLY A 192 -4.95 2.98 -14.09
N VAL A 193 -5.62 4.13 -13.99
CA VAL A 193 -5.34 5.29 -14.88
C VAL A 193 -3.87 5.69 -14.85
N LEU A 194 -3.27 5.84 -13.66
CA LEU A 194 -1.86 6.21 -13.55
C LEU A 194 -0.94 5.18 -14.21
N ILE A 195 -1.15 3.89 -13.96
CA ILE A 195 -0.33 2.83 -14.55
C ILE A 195 -0.53 2.82 -16.08
N GLY A 196 -1.75 3.06 -16.57
CA GLY A 196 -2.01 3.22 -17.99
C GLY A 196 -1.22 4.37 -18.61
N LEU A 197 -1.16 5.54 -17.96
CA LEU A 197 -0.32 6.67 -18.39
C LEU A 197 1.17 6.31 -18.43
N PHE A 198 1.65 5.59 -17.41
CA PHE A 198 3.02 5.06 -17.41
C PHE A 198 3.27 4.12 -18.60
N LEU A 199 2.33 3.22 -18.89
CA LEU A 199 2.45 2.30 -20.02
C LEU A 199 2.44 3.03 -21.37
N ILE A 200 1.65 4.10 -21.54
CA ILE A 200 1.72 4.94 -22.75
C ILE A 200 3.12 5.56 -22.91
N ALA A 201 3.65 6.16 -21.85
CA ALA A 201 5.00 6.73 -21.88
C ALA A 201 6.05 5.66 -22.24
N ARG A 202 5.88 4.44 -21.72
CA ARG A 202 6.73 3.30 -22.04
C ARG A 202 6.58 2.84 -23.49
N VAL A 203 5.38 2.83 -24.06
CA VAL A 203 5.14 2.48 -25.48
C VAL A 203 5.87 3.43 -26.42
N ILE A 204 5.97 4.72 -26.06
CA ILE A 204 6.73 5.70 -26.87
C ILE A 204 8.21 5.28 -26.96
N VAL A 205 8.75 4.70 -25.89
CA VAL A 205 10.14 4.23 -25.82
C VAL A 205 10.30 2.84 -26.46
N ASP A 206 9.47 1.88 -26.06
CA ASP A 206 9.63 0.46 -26.40
C ASP A 206 8.96 0.09 -27.75
N ARG A 207 8.09 0.96 -28.29
CA ARG A 207 7.32 0.80 -29.54
C ARG A 207 6.48 -0.49 -29.64
N ARG A 208 6.02 -1.03 -28.50
CA ARG A 208 5.18 -2.23 -28.43
C ARG A 208 3.68 -1.90 -28.40
N THR A 209 2.86 -2.67 -29.11
CA THR A 209 1.40 -2.44 -29.22
C THR A 209 0.60 -3.02 -28.05
N LEU A 210 1.03 -4.13 -27.47
CA LEU A 210 0.31 -4.79 -26.38
C LEU A 210 0.21 -3.94 -25.10
N PRO A 211 1.28 -3.25 -24.64
CA PRO A 211 1.17 -2.31 -23.52
C PRO A 211 0.23 -1.14 -23.79
N LEU A 212 0.04 -0.74 -25.06
CA LEU A 212 -0.90 0.32 -25.45
C LEU A 212 -2.35 -0.14 -25.26
N LEU A 213 -2.67 -1.37 -25.65
CA LEU A 213 -4.01 -1.95 -25.40
C LEU A 213 -4.28 -2.07 -23.91
N ALA A 214 -3.31 -2.58 -23.14
CA ALA A 214 -3.44 -2.65 -21.68
C ALA A 214 -3.63 -1.26 -21.05
N ALA A 215 -2.90 -0.25 -21.52
CA ALA A 215 -3.07 1.14 -21.10
C ALA A 215 -4.49 1.66 -21.41
N GLY A 216 -4.99 1.41 -22.62
CA GLY A 216 -6.35 1.77 -23.02
C GLY A 216 -7.42 1.15 -22.12
N VAL A 217 -7.27 -0.13 -21.76
CA VAL A 217 -8.18 -0.82 -20.82
C VAL A 217 -8.08 -0.23 -19.41
N LEU A 218 -6.86 -0.06 -18.89
CA LEU A 218 -6.62 0.52 -17.57
C LEU A 218 -7.23 1.92 -17.42
N ILE A 219 -7.03 2.77 -18.43
CA ILE A 219 -7.56 4.14 -18.44
C ILE A 219 -9.07 4.14 -18.64
N GLY A 220 -9.57 3.42 -19.65
CA GLY A 220 -11.00 3.39 -19.98
C GLY A 220 -11.86 2.84 -18.84
N LEU A 221 -11.49 1.68 -18.30
CA LEU A 221 -12.18 1.11 -17.16
C LEU A 221 -11.93 1.92 -15.88
N GLY A 222 -10.72 2.44 -15.69
CA GLY A 222 -10.41 3.30 -14.55
C GLY A 222 -11.28 4.56 -14.49
N ILE A 223 -11.47 5.24 -15.63
CA ILE A 223 -12.38 6.40 -15.71
C ILE A 223 -13.83 5.97 -15.47
N LEU A 224 -14.27 4.86 -16.08
CA LEU A 224 -15.63 4.35 -15.93
C LEU A 224 -15.95 4.02 -14.46
N PHE A 225 -15.12 3.22 -13.79
CA PHE A 225 -15.34 2.83 -12.39
C PHE A 225 -15.16 3.98 -11.41
N TYR A 226 -14.34 4.98 -11.73
CA TYR A 226 -14.25 6.22 -10.95
C TYR A 226 -15.52 7.08 -11.07
N ALA A 227 -16.11 7.16 -12.26
CA ALA A 227 -17.28 7.99 -12.51
C ALA A 227 -18.57 7.38 -11.93
N ILE A 228 -18.69 6.05 -11.89
CA ILE A 228 -19.90 5.32 -11.46
C ILE A 228 -20.47 5.86 -10.13
N PRO A 229 -19.73 5.98 -9.02
CA PRO A 229 -20.29 6.47 -7.76
C PRO A 229 -20.84 7.90 -7.86
N GLY A 230 -20.15 8.79 -8.59
CA GLY A 230 -20.61 10.18 -8.78
C GLY A 230 -21.88 10.28 -9.64
N VAL A 231 -21.96 9.47 -10.69
CA VAL A 231 -23.16 9.36 -11.54
C VAL A 231 -24.33 8.79 -10.74
N ILE A 232 -24.11 7.72 -9.99
CA ILE A 232 -25.14 7.14 -9.12
C ILE A 232 -25.63 8.18 -8.12
N ALA A 233 -24.73 8.83 -7.38
CA ALA A 233 -25.10 9.88 -6.42
C ALA A 233 -25.99 10.96 -7.07
N SER A 234 -25.64 11.41 -8.26
CA SER A 234 -26.42 12.41 -9.00
C SER A 234 -27.82 11.90 -9.38
N ILE A 235 -27.94 10.65 -9.84
CA ILE A 235 -29.23 10.04 -10.23
C ILE A 235 -30.16 9.89 -9.03
N ILE A 236 -29.64 9.48 -7.88
CA ILE A 236 -30.45 9.25 -6.66
C ILE A 236 -30.57 10.50 -5.76
N GLY A 237 -30.10 11.66 -6.22
CA GLY A 237 -30.29 12.95 -5.54
C GLY A 237 -29.31 13.29 -4.42
N PHE A 238 -28.18 12.59 -4.33
CA PHE A 238 -27.12 12.84 -3.36
C PHE A 238 -26.08 13.86 -3.88
N LYS A 239 -25.59 14.71 -2.98
CA LYS A 239 -24.42 15.58 -3.19
C LYS A 239 -23.15 14.85 -2.77
N SER A 240 -22.10 14.98 -3.59
CA SER A 240 -20.80 14.39 -3.29
C SER A 240 -20.01 15.24 -2.28
N GLU A 241 -19.46 14.61 -1.24
CA GLU A 241 -18.54 15.24 -0.27
C GLU A 241 -17.05 15.02 -0.61
N ASN A 242 -16.75 14.63 -1.85
CA ASN A 242 -15.39 14.37 -2.27
C ASN A 242 -14.59 15.67 -2.44
N SER A 243 -13.33 15.66 -2.00
CA SER A 243 -12.37 16.67 -2.45
C SER A 243 -12.12 16.55 -3.95
N SER A 244 -12.04 17.69 -4.64
CA SER A 244 -11.80 17.75 -6.07
C SER A 244 -10.40 17.25 -6.45
N TRP A 245 -10.25 16.80 -7.70
CA TRP A 245 -8.93 16.47 -8.26
C TRP A 245 -7.98 17.68 -8.23
N LEU A 246 -8.50 18.89 -8.50
CA LEU A 246 -7.73 20.14 -8.49
C LEU A 246 -7.14 20.42 -7.10
N PHE A 247 -7.92 20.22 -6.04
CA PHE A 247 -7.45 20.33 -4.66
C PHE A 247 -6.34 19.32 -4.37
N ARG A 248 -6.53 18.06 -4.72
CA ARG A 248 -5.51 17.01 -4.50
C ARG A 248 -4.23 17.24 -5.29
N ALA A 249 -4.31 17.98 -6.39
CA ALA A 249 -3.18 18.37 -7.22
C ALA A 249 -2.54 19.70 -6.78
N GLY A 250 -3.18 20.47 -5.89
CA GLY A 250 -2.76 21.83 -5.54
C GLY A 250 -2.90 22.83 -6.70
N LEU A 251 -3.82 22.54 -7.63
CA LEU A 251 -4.08 23.32 -8.84
C LEU A 251 -5.29 24.25 -8.70
N ASP A 252 -6.01 24.18 -7.59
CA ASP A 252 -7.07 25.13 -7.21
C ASP A 252 -6.53 26.39 -6.51
N GLY A 253 -5.20 26.52 -6.39
CA GLY A 253 -4.53 27.63 -5.73
C GLY A 253 -4.27 27.40 -4.23
N ASP A 254 -4.83 26.35 -3.64
CA ASP A 254 -4.54 25.98 -2.26
C ASP A 254 -3.26 25.14 -2.19
N ARG A 255 -2.16 25.78 -1.74
CA ARG A 255 -0.86 25.12 -1.51
C ARG A 255 -0.51 25.05 -0.02
N ARG A 256 -1.47 25.24 0.89
CA ARG A 256 -1.21 25.28 2.34
C ARG A 256 -0.56 24.00 2.86
N TYR A 257 -0.74 22.89 2.15
CA TYR A 257 -0.31 21.57 2.59
C TYR A 257 1.03 21.11 1.99
N TYR A 258 1.60 21.83 1.02
CA TYR A 258 2.91 21.47 0.46
C TYR A 258 3.57 22.66 -0.27
N SER A 259 4.90 22.77 -0.17
CA SER A 259 5.67 23.79 -0.90
C SER A 259 6.15 23.30 -2.26
N ASN A 260 6.59 22.04 -2.35
CA ASN A 260 6.98 21.37 -3.59
C ASN A 260 6.91 19.83 -3.42
N PHE A 261 7.15 19.11 -4.52
CA PHE A 261 7.13 17.63 -4.55
C PHE A 261 8.09 16.98 -3.55
N PHE A 262 9.28 17.55 -3.33
CA PHE A 262 10.26 16.99 -2.39
C PHE A 262 9.80 17.14 -0.95
N PHE A 263 9.31 18.33 -0.57
CA PHE A 263 8.83 18.57 0.78
C PHE A 263 7.50 17.85 1.06
N ALA A 264 6.66 17.61 0.05
CA ALA A 264 5.48 16.76 0.21
C ALA A 264 5.83 15.35 0.73
N VAL A 265 7.04 14.86 0.44
CA VAL A 265 7.54 13.59 0.95
C VAL A 265 8.34 13.79 2.23
N LEU A 266 9.34 14.68 2.25
CA LEU A 266 10.28 14.76 3.37
C LEU A 266 9.74 15.50 4.60
N ASN A 267 8.78 16.40 4.40
CA ASN A 267 8.14 17.18 5.46
C ASN A 267 6.62 17.30 5.20
N PRO A 268 5.89 16.16 5.27
CA PRO A 268 4.47 16.14 5.00
C PRO A 268 3.69 16.93 6.07
N HIS A 269 2.51 17.44 5.69
CA HIS A 269 1.64 18.18 6.61
C HIS A 269 1.23 17.34 7.83
N PHE A 270 0.82 16.09 7.59
CA PHE A 270 0.66 15.13 8.69
C PHE A 270 2.01 14.49 8.98
N TYR A 271 2.54 14.73 10.18
CA TYR A 271 3.88 14.29 10.54
C TYR A 271 4.07 12.78 10.34
N ARG A 272 5.13 12.44 9.60
CA ARG A 272 5.67 11.09 9.50
C ARG A 272 7.12 11.10 9.97
N PRO A 273 7.50 10.27 10.95
CA PRO A 273 8.89 10.17 11.37
C PRO A 273 9.83 9.85 10.21
N ALA A 274 10.92 10.63 10.10
CA ALA A 274 11.85 10.51 8.98
C ALA A 274 12.49 9.11 8.89
N PHE A 275 12.71 8.44 10.02
CA PHE A 275 13.32 7.11 10.06
C PHE A 275 12.47 6.04 9.35
N PHE A 276 11.14 6.18 9.27
CA PHE A 276 10.30 5.27 8.48
C PHE A 276 10.62 5.31 6.98
N LEU A 277 11.21 6.39 6.49
CA LEU A 277 11.71 6.51 5.12
C LEU A 277 13.22 6.21 5.04
N LEU A 278 14.01 6.82 5.91
CA LEU A 278 15.48 6.79 5.80
C LEU A 278 16.06 5.39 6.03
N VAL A 279 15.50 4.60 6.95
CA VAL A 279 15.98 3.25 7.26
C VAL A 279 15.83 2.29 6.07
N PRO A 280 14.65 2.11 5.45
CA PRO A 280 14.52 1.23 4.29
C PRO A 280 15.31 1.74 3.08
N VAL A 281 15.35 3.06 2.84
CA VAL A 281 16.18 3.64 1.76
C VAL A 281 17.66 3.37 2.02
N GLY A 282 18.14 3.58 3.26
CA GLY A 282 19.52 3.33 3.65
C GLY A 282 19.93 1.87 3.47
N LEU A 283 19.06 0.92 3.82
CA LEU A 283 19.31 -0.50 3.58
C LEU A 283 19.42 -0.82 2.08
N LEU A 284 18.53 -0.26 1.25
CA LEU A 284 18.60 -0.45 -0.20
C LEU A 284 19.87 0.16 -0.80
N VAL A 285 20.27 1.36 -0.35
CA VAL A 285 21.52 2.01 -0.77
C VAL A 285 22.74 1.18 -0.33
N ALA A 286 22.72 0.60 0.87
CA ALA A 286 23.78 -0.29 1.34
C ALA A 286 23.89 -1.55 0.48
N GLN A 287 22.77 -2.19 0.13
CA GLN A 287 22.75 -3.32 -0.81
C GLN A 287 23.31 -2.93 -2.19
N TRP A 288 22.92 -1.75 -2.70
CA TRP A 288 23.41 -1.25 -3.98
C TRP A 288 24.92 -0.94 -3.94
N GLY A 289 25.40 -0.27 -2.89
CA GLY A 289 26.82 0.01 -2.70
C GLY A 289 27.65 -1.27 -2.55
N TYR A 290 27.15 -2.24 -1.79
CA TYR A 290 27.79 -3.55 -1.62
C TYR A 290 27.88 -4.33 -2.95
N THR A 291 26.79 -4.38 -3.72
CA THR A 291 26.79 -5.02 -5.03
C THR A 291 27.73 -4.33 -6.02
N ARG A 292 27.80 -2.99 -6.01
CA ARG A 292 28.75 -2.24 -6.84
C ARG A 292 30.21 -2.45 -6.43
N TRP A 293 30.48 -2.53 -5.13
CA TRP A 293 31.81 -2.81 -4.61
C TRP A 293 32.31 -4.20 -5.05
N LEU A 294 31.43 -5.20 -5.04
CA LEU A 294 31.75 -6.56 -5.50
C LEU A 294 31.78 -6.68 -7.04
N ALA A 295 30.92 -5.94 -7.75
CA ALA A 295 30.83 -5.97 -9.21
C ALA A 295 31.96 -5.22 -9.94
N LYS A 296 33.14 -5.04 -9.33
CA LYS A 296 34.33 -4.41 -9.94
C LYS A 296 34.84 -5.08 -11.23
N GLY A 297 34.16 -6.08 -11.78
CA GLY A 297 34.55 -6.75 -13.02
C GLY A 297 33.47 -7.45 -13.84
N ASP A 298 32.17 -7.38 -13.50
CA ASP A 298 31.15 -8.05 -14.33
C ASP A 298 29.80 -7.29 -14.41
N PRO A 299 29.54 -6.57 -15.52
CA PRO A 299 28.30 -5.82 -15.73
C PRO A 299 27.11 -6.69 -16.19
N THR A 300 27.24 -8.02 -16.24
CA THR A 300 26.38 -8.88 -17.07
C THR A 300 25.00 -9.25 -16.54
N ILE A 301 24.60 -8.89 -15.32
CA ILE A 301 23.24 -9.23 -14.85
C ILE A 301 22.35 -7.99 -14.74
N LYS A 302 22.08 -7.36 -15.90
CA LYS A 302 20.89 -6.53 -16.06
C LYS A 302 19.76 -7.41 -16.57
N ASP A 303 19.05 -8.07 -15.65
CA ASP A 303 17.77 -8.67 -15.99
C ASP A 303 16.79 -7.53 -16.33
N GLU A 304 16.62 -7.26 -17.63
CA GLU A 304 15.72 -6.23 -18.16
C GLU A 304 14.31 -6.39 -17.58
N ARG A 305 13.84 -7.63 -17.37
CA ARG A 305 12.52 -7.91 -16.80
C ARG A 305 12.44 -7.50 -15.33
N LYS A 306 13.51 -7.71 -14.55
CA LYS A 306 13.60 -7.20 -13.16
C LYS A 306 13.53 -5.67 -13.16
N CYS A 307 14.18 -4.99 -14.12
CA CYS A 307 14.08 -3.53 -14.25
C CYS A 307 12.66 -3.09 -14.63
N VAL A 308 12.01 -3.73 -15.61
CA VAL A 308 10.62 -3.48 -16.00
C VAL A 308 9.67 -3.64 -14.81
N PHE A 309 9.82 -4.74 -14.08
CA PHE A 309 9.03 -5.04 -12.89
C PHE A 309 9.14 -3.91 -11.86
N LEU A 310 10.36 -3.53 -11.48
CA LEU A 310 10.57 -2.46 -10.51
C LEU A 310 10.03 -1.12 -11.01
N GLN A 311 10.23 -0.79 -12.29
CA GLN A 311 9.69 0.45 -12.87
C GLN A 311 8.16 0.53 -12.74
N ILE A 312 7.43 -0.56 -13.00
CA ILE A 312 5.96 -0.59 -12.85
C ILE A 312 5.56 -0.46 -11.38
N VAL A 313 6.25 -1.15 -10.48
CA VAL A 313 5.93 -1.10 -9.04
C VAL A 313 6.18 0.29 -8.46
N PHE A 314 7.22 1.01 -8.92
CA PHE A 314 7.50 2.39 -8.50
C PHE A 314 6.69 3.46 -9.25
N SER A 315 6.19 3.17 -10.46
CA SER A 315 5.52 4.18 -11.30
C SER A 315 4.29 4.76 -10.63
N LEU A 316 3.52 3.94 -9.90
CA LEU A 316 2.32 4.39 -9.22
C LEU A 316 2.62 5.53 -8.24
N TYR A 317 3.64 5.39 -7.40
CA TYR A 317 4.02 6.44 -6.46
C TYR A 317 4.59 7.66 -7.15
N LEU A 318 5.47 7.48 -8.14
CA LEU A 318 6.08 8.60 -8.86
C LEU A 318 5.03 9.46 -9.57
N LEU A 319 4.06 8.81 -10.25
CA LEU A 319 2.98 9.52 -10.92
C LEU A 319 2.00 10.13 -9.92
N THR A 320 1.74 9.45 -8.80
CA THR A 320 0.94 10.03 -7.71
C THR A 320 1.59 11.30 -7.16
N LEU A 321 2.91 11.27 -6.91
CA LEU A 321 3.63 12.44 -6.43
C LEU A 321 3.61 13.57 -7.47
N LEU A 322 3.77 13.24 -8.75
CA LEU A 322 3.74 14.20 -9.85
C LEU A 322 2.38 14.88 -10.00
N PHE A 323 1.29 14.11 -9.96
CA PHE A 323 -0.06 14.64 -10.22
C PHE A 323 -0.79 15.09 -8.94
N TRP A 324 -0.46 14.54 -7.78
CA TRP A 324 -1.14 14.78 -6.50
C TRP A 324 -0.20 14.93 -5.30
N PRO A 325 0.75 15.88 -5.35
CA PRO A 325 1.68 16.13 -4.24
C PRO A 325 0.95 16.48 -2.94
N GLN A 326 -0.14 17.24 -3.03
CA GLN A 326 -0.94 17.62 -1.87
C GLN A 326 -1.54 16.38 -1.18
N ALA A 327 -2.03 15.41 -1.94
CA ALA A 327 -2.53 14.16 -1.38
C ALA A 327 -1.44 13.36 -0.66
N VAL A 328 -0.22 13.32 -1.22
CA VAL A 328 0.94 12.67 -0.57
C VAL A 328 1.29 13.35 0.76
N SER A 329 1.24 14.68 0.80
CA SER A 329 1.55 15.46 2.01
C SER A 329 0.48 15.33 3.11
N ILE A 330 -0.80 15.30 2.73
CA ILE A 330 -1.92 15.20 3.69
C ILE A 330 -2.12 13.76 4.16
N HIS A 331 -1.80 12.76 3.34
CA HIS A 331 -2.05 11.35 3.67
C HIS A 331 -0.81 10.46 3.53
N PRO A 332 0.32 10.78 4.18
CA PRO A 332 1.53 9.97 4.08
C PRO A 332 1.27 8.51 4.46
N TYR A 333 0.38 8.25 5.42
CA TYR A 333 -0.02 6.90 5.82
C TYR A 333 -0.72 6.06 4.75
N LEU A 334 -1.30 6.69 3.74
CA LEU A 334 -1.85 5.99 2.56
C LEU A 334 -0.75 5.77 1.52
N TYR A 335 0.00 6.83 1.22
CA TYR A 335 0.93 6.86 0.10
C TYR A 335 2.30 6.26 0.40
N ASP A 336 2.68 6.15 1.68
CA ASP A 336 3.89 5.43 2.11
C ASP A 336 3.86 3.98 1.68
N HIS A 337 2.67 3.37 1.58
CA HIS A 337 2.56 1.99 1.10
C HIS A 337 3.04 1.90 -0.35
N PHE A 338 2.79 2.93 -1.16
CA PHE A 338 3.28 2.99 -2.54
C PHE A 338 4.75 3.38 -2.65
N LEU A 339 5.38 3.88 -1.60
CA LEU A 339 6.82 4.18 -1.59
C LEU A 339 7.65 3.07 -0.93
N LEU A 340 7.29 2.69 0.29
CA LEU A 340 8.04 1.75 1.13
C LEU A 340 7.86 0.31 0.70
N ALA A 341 6.67 -0.08 0.20
CA ALA A 341 6.45 -1.45 -0.23
C ALA A 341 7.25 -1.81 -1.51
N PRO A 342 7.40 -0.93 -2.51
CA PRO A 342 8.38 -1.12 -3.59
C PRO A 342 9.82 -1.23 -3.10
N ILE A 343 10.25 -0.37 -2.17
CA ILE A 343 11.60 -0.42 -1.58
C ILE A 343 11.83 -1.76 -0.88
N GLY A 344 10.88 -2.17 -0.05
CA GLY A 344 10.91 -3.47 0.63
C GLY A 344 10.93 -4.65 -0.34
N THR A 345 10.16 -4.57 -1.43
CA THR A 345 10.18 -5.56 -2.51
C THR A 345 11.55 -5.65 -3.16
N TRP A 346 12.19 -4.52 -3.44
CA TRP A 346 13.53 -4.49 -4.00
C TRP A 346 14.55 -5.09 -3.04
N ILE A 347 14.48 -4.76 -1.75
CA ILE A 347 15.36 -5.33 -0.72
C ILE A 347 15.27 -6.86 -0.69
N VAL A 348 14.04 -7.39 -0.69
CA VAL A 348 13.75 -8.83 -0.72
C VAL A 348 14.32 -9.49 -1.98
N ILE A 349 14.06 -8.91 -3.15
CA ILE A 349 14.58 -9.42 -4.43
C ILE A 349 16.10 -9.40 -4.45
N ASN A 350 16.75 -8.36 -3.93
CA ASN A 350 18.20 -8.25 -3.92
C ASN A 350 18.83 -9.41 -3.13
N PHE A 351 18.38 -9.66 -1.90
CA PHE A 351 18.86 -10.79 -1.09
C PHE A 351 18.57 -12.15 -1.73
N ALA A 352 17.46 -12.29 -2.47
CA ALA A 352 17.15 -13.52 -3.19
C ALA A 352 17.99 -13.71 -4.46
N SER A 353 18.44 -12.63 -5.10
CA SER A 353 18.99 -12.65 -6.46
C SER A 353 20.51 -12.85 -6.56
N SER A 354 21.26 -12.79 -5.45
CA SER A 354 22.72 -12.87 -5.51
C SER A 354 23.33 -13.71 -4.38
N LYS A 355 24.18 -14.67 -4.77
CA LYS A 355 24.97 -15.50 -3.86
C LYS A 355 25.99 -14.68 -3.06
N GLU A 356 26.38 -13.51 -3.57
CA GLU A 356 27.36 -12.63 -2.96
C GLU A 356 26.96 -12.14 -1.57
N TYR A 357 25.66 -11.97 -1.30
CA TYR A 357 25.18 -11.63 0.04
C TYR A 357 25.49 -12.75 1.06
N GLY A 358 25.52 -14.00 0.63
CA GLY A 358 25.88 -15.15 1.46
C GLY A 358 27.32 -15.13 1.98
N LYS A 359 28.24 -14.45 1.28
CA LYS A 359 29.65 -14.30 1.73
C LYS A 359 29.76 -13.51 3.04
N HIS A 360 28.94 -12.48 3.19
CA HIS A 360 28.85 -11.65 4.41
C HIS A 360 27.55 -11.92 5.17
N PHE A 361 27.14 -13.19 5.23
CA PHE A 361 25.87 -13.62 5.84
C PHE A 361 25.65 -13.05 7.24
N LEU A 362 26.64 -13.14 8.14
CA LEU A 362 26.49 -12.70 9.52
C LEU A 362 26.18 -11.20 9.59
N LEU A 363 26.89 -10.36 8.82
CA LEU A 363 26.64 -8.92 8.76
C LEU A 363 25.19 -8.61 8.37
N TRP A 364 24.73 -9.22 7.28
CA TRP A 364 23.37 -9.00 6.79
C TRP A 364 22.29 -9.58 7.71
N ALA A 365 22.55 -10.73 8.33
CA ALA A 365 21.65 -11.33 9.30
C ALA A 365 21.53 -10.48 10.57
N PHE A 366 22.64 -9.95 11.08
CA PHE A 366 22.63 -9.01 12.21
C PHE A 366 21.92 -7.70 11.85
N ALA A 367 22.18 -7.14 10.66
CA ALA A 367 21.50 -5.93 10.21
C ALA A 367 19.99 -6.14 10.10
N LEU A 368 19.54 -7.21 9.43
CA LEU A 368 18.11 -7.53 9.32
C LEU A 368 17.49 -7.85 10.69
N GLY A 369 18.20 -8.59 11.55
CA GLY A 369 17.75 -8.89 12.92
C GLY A 369 17.52 -7.62 13.73
N PHE A 370 18.49 -6.69 13.71
CA PHE A 370 18.37 -5.38 14.35
C PHE A 370 17.16 -4.60 13.80
N LEU A 371 17.00 -4.55 12.48
CA LEU A 371 15.90 -3.82 11.84
C LEU A 371 14.53 -4.43 12.12
N ILE A 372 14.43 -5.76 12.20
CA ILE A 372 13.22 -6.47 12.62
C ILE A 372 12.89 -6.11 14.08
N THR A 373 13.87 -6.15 14.97
CA THR A 373 13.67 -5.78 16.39
C THR A 373 13.24 -4.32 16.53
N PHE A 374 13.89 -3.41 15.78
CA PHE A 374 13.53 -2.01 15.70
C PHE A 374 12.07 -1.83 15.27
N ASN A 375 11.69 -2.42 14.14
CA ASN A 375 10.33 -2.40 13.62
C ASN A 375 9.29 -2.91 14.63
N LEU A 376 9.58 -4.03 15.30
CA LEU A 376 8.70 -4.60 16.32
C LEU A 376 8.56 -3.69 17.55
N THR A 377 9.63 -2.98 17.92
CA THR A 377 9.61 -1.99 19.01
C THR A 377 8.74 -0.80 18.64
N GLU A 378 8.84 -0.28 17.41
CA GLU A 378 7.99 0.82 16.93
C GLU A 378 6.50 0.43 16.94
N ILE A 379 6.17 -0.79 16.52
CA ILE A 379 4.79 -1.30 16.57
C ILE A 379 4.29 -1.40 18.02
N ALA A 380 5.12 -1.92 18.93
CA ALA A 380 4.77 -2.04 20.34
C ALA A 380 4.62 -0.66 21.02
N GLN A 381 5.46 0.31 20.68
CA GLN A 381 5.35 1.69 21.17
C GLN A 381 4.08 2.38 20.63
N ALA A 382 3.76 2.17 19.35
CA ALA A 382 2.56 2.74 18.74
C ALA A 382 1.26 2.29 19.42
N ALA A 383 1.22 1.07 19.99
CA ALA A 383 0.10 0.58 20.78
C ALA A 383 -0.12 1.37 22.09
N ARG A 384 0.95 1.96 22.63
CA ARG A 384 0.91 2.77 23.85
C ARG A 384 0.63 4.24 23.57
N CYS A 385 0.81 4.74 22.35
CA CYS A 385 0.46 6.12 22.01
C CYS A 385 -0.97 6.23 21.45
N THR A 386 -1.87 6.80 22.26
CA THR A 386 -3.27 7.14 21.90
C THR A 386 -3.35 8.31 20.93
N ASP A 387 -2.51 9.33 21.11
CA ASP A 387 -2.69 10.63 20.44
C ASP A 387 -1.77 10.84 19.23
N CYS A 388 -0.86 9.90 18.96
CA CYS A 388 0.07 9.98 17.84
C CYS A 388 -0.52 9.33 16.58
N TYR A 389 -0.53 10.01 15.43
CA TYR A 389 -0.81 9.38 14.14
C TYR A 389 0.29 8.37 13.72
N TYR A 390 1.54 8.63 14.15
CA TYR A 390 2.71 7.75 14.07
C TYR A 390 3.53 7.88 15.35
N PRO A 391 4.20 6.83 15.86
CA PRO A 391 5.06 6.95 17.03
C PRO A 391 6.19 7.94 16.71
N ASP A 392 6.29 9.01 17.49
CA ASP A 392 7.48 9.86 17.48
C ASP A 392 8.49 9.26 18.46
N SER A 393 9.75 9.15 18.03
CA SER A 393 10.89 8.93 18.93
C SER A 393 10.94 9.96 20.08
N SER A 394 10.22 11.08 19.97
CA SER A 394 9.97 12.04 21.03
C SER A 394 8.95 11.59 22.10
N LEU A 395 8.79 10.30 22.36
CA LEU A 395 8.23 9.81 23.63
C LEU A 395 9.06 10.27 24.87
N LEU A 396 10.07 11.13 24.68
CA LEU A 396 10.80 11.92 25.70
C LEU A 396 10.58 13.44 25.62
N ALA A 397 9.80 13.98 24.70
CA ALA A 397 9.49 15.41 24.66
C ALA A 397 8.12 15.69 24.00
N PRO A 398 7.17 16.31 24.72
CA PRO A 398 5.92 16.75 24.11
C PRO A 398 6.24 17.86 23.10
N ARG A 399 6.00 17.60 21.81
CA ARG A 399 5.81 18.70 20.87
C ARG A 399 4.36 19.15 21.02
N ALA A 400 4.21 20.39 21.48
CA ALA A 400 2.95 21.10 21.44
C ALA A 400 2.39 21.01 20.01
N ALA A 401 1.13 20.60 19.89
CA ALA A 401 0.35 20.92 18.72
C ALA A 401 0.35 22.46 18.62
N GLU A 402 1.15 23.01 17.70
CA GLU A 402 0.99 24.42 17.37
C GLU A 402 -0.43 24.60 16.81
N PRO A 403 -1.24 25.50 17.38
CA PRO A 403 -2.52 25.83 16.79
C PRO A 403 -2.27 26.52 15.44
N VAL A 404 -3.04 26.10 14.44
CA VAL A 404 -3.10 26.68 13.11
C VAL A 404 -3.32 28.21 13.23
N LYS A 405 -2.47 28.99 12.55
CA LYS A 405 -2.78 30.35 12.13
C LYS A 405 -3.17 30.35 10.66
#